data_AF-A0A8C9UXP9-F1
#
_entry.id   AF-A0A8C9UXP9-F1
#
_cell.length_a   1.000
_cell.length_b   1.000
_cell.length_c   1.000
_cell.angle_alpha   90.00
_cell.angle_beta   90.00
_cell.angle_gamma   90.00
#
_symmetry.space_group_name_H-M   'P 1'
#
loop_
_entity.id
_entity.type
_entity.pdbx_description
1 polymer ?
#
loop_
_entity_poly.entity_id
_entity_poly.type
_entity_poly.pdbx_seq_one_letter_code
_entity_poly.pdbx_strand_id
1 'polypeptide(L)'
;MALIFFLLIFFAELSENNSMEMFRYLRAQSGESVTVPCFYDLEYKHHVKYWCKGFTRSSCTVMARSDSTQAEGKMSVTDDPAHLVILVTMRDLQVKDTDWYWCGAEISGAVDDSACLYLNVVSGKMMIHFYDFMTNISDFLKPQST
;
A
#
# COMPACT_ATOMS: atom_id res chain seq x y z
N MET A 1 -25.59 18.74 -7.16
CA MET A 1 -24.71 19.22 -6.08
C MET A 1 -25.09 18.66 -4.71
N ALA A 2 -26.38 18.48 -4.37
CA ALA A 2 -26.78 17.86 -3.09
C ALA A 2 -26.30 16.40 -2.91
N LEU A 3 -26.33 15.57 -3.96
CA LEU A 3 -25.93 14.15 -3.91
C LEU A 3 -24.45 13.94 -3.52
N ILE A 4 -23.55 14.84 -3.95
CA ILE A 4 -22.12 14.76 -3.59
C ILE A 4 -21.92 15.10 -2.12
N PHE A 5 -22.67 16.07 -1.59
CA PHE A 5 -22.67 16.41 -0.18
C PHE A 5 -23.19 15.26 0.70
N PHE A 6 -24.25 14.57 0.26
CA PHE A 6 -24.77 13.39 0.97
C PHE A 6 -23.79 12.20 0.98
N LEU A 7 -23.01 12.01 -0.08
CA LEU A 7 -21.95 10.99 -0.12
C LEU A 7 -20.78 11.34 0.82
N LEU A 8 -20.43 12.62 0.94
CA LEU A 8 -19.40 13.08 1.88
C LEU A 8 -19.86 12.99 3.35
N ILE A 9 -21.15 13.24 3.61
CA ILE A 9 -21.74 13.10 4.95
C ILE A 9 -21.84 11.62 5.37
N PHE A 10 -22.09 10.69 4.44
CA PHE A 10 -22.10 9.26 4.76
C PHE A 10 -20.75 8.71 5.24
N PHE A 11 -19.63 9.38 4.92
CA PHE A 11 -18.31 9.03 5.47
C PHE A 11 -18.01 9.72 6.81
N ALA A 12 -18.80 10.71 7.21
CA ALA A 12 -18.56 11.50 8.43
C ALA A 12 -19.26 10.97 9.69
N GLU A 13 -20.06 9.90 9.57
CA GLU A 13 -20.92 9.40 10.67
C GLU A 13 -20.58 7.98 11.13
N LEU A 14 -19.30 7.58 11.08
CA LEU A 14 -18.78 6.46 11.86
C LEU A 14 -17.35 6.77 12.35
N SER A 15 -17.23 7.43 13.50
CA SER A 15 -16.07 7.21 14.37
C SER A 15 -16.45 7.54 15.81
N GLU A 16 -16.98 6.53 16.50
CA GLU A 16 -16.59 6.32 17.89
C GLU A 16 -15.48 5.27 17.88
N ASN A 17 -14.21 5.69 17.69
CA ASN A 17 -13.03 5.10 18.35
C ASN A 17 -11.71 5.65 17.79
N ASN A 18 -10.82 5.95 18.73
CA ASN A 18 -9.35 5.95 18.65
C ASN A 18 -8.77 4.85 17.73
N SER A 19 -8.76 5.07 16.41
CA SER A 19 -8.45 4.02 15.43
C SER A 19 -7.57 4.50 14.27
N MET A 20 -6.72 3.59 13.78
CA MET A 20 -6.07 3.71 12.47
C MET A 20 -6.94 3.06 11.40
N GLU A 21 -6.98 3.67 10.21
CA GLU A 21 -7.85 3.23 9.11
C GLU A 21 -7.09 3.05 7.79
N MET A 22 -7.39 1.95 7.10
CA MET A 22 -6.65 1.51 5.91
C MET A 22 -7.43 0.48 5.07
N PHE A 23 -7.13 0.40 3.77
CA PHE A 23 -7.66 -0.66 2.91
C PHE A 23 -7.24 -2.05 3.41
N ARG A 24 -8.20 -2.98 3.51
CA ARG A 24 -7.95 -4.36 3.97
C ARG A 24 -7.32 -5.26 2.92
N TYR A 25 -7.45 -4.93 1.64
CA TYR A 25 -6.96 -5.73 0.53
C TYR A 25 -6.47 -4.85 -0.62
N LEU A 26 -5.28 -5.15 -1.14
CA LEU A 26 -4.69 -4.48 -2.29
C LEU A 26 -4.09 -5.52 -3.22
N ARG A 27 -4.43 -5.46 -4.50
CA ARG A 27 -3.80 -6.29 -5.53
C ARG A 27 -2.90 -5.41 -6.38
N ALA A 28 -1.66 -5.84 -6.58
CA ALA A 28 -0.66 -5.15 -7.38
C ALA A 28 0.06 -6.13 -8.31
N GLN A 29 0.71 -5.63 -9.34
CA GLN A 29 1.55 -6.42 -10.22
C GLN A 29 3.02 -6.32 -9.82
N SER A 30 3.78 -7.38 -10.09
CA SER A 30 5.23 -7.36 -9.92
C SER A 30 5.86 -6.26 -10.77
N GLY A 31 6.81 -5.51 -10.21
CA GLY A 31 7.47 -4.35 -10.78
C GLY A 31 6.77 -3.02 -10.50
N GLU A 32 5.51 -3.04 -10.05
CA GLU A 32 4.78 -1.81 -9.71
C GLU A 32 5.29 -1.20 -8.40
N SER A 33 5.00 0.10 -8.24
CA SER A 33 5.10 0.78 -6.96
C SER A 33 3.70 1.21 -6.53
N VAL A 34 3.37 1.00 -5.26
CA VAL A 34 2.07 1.40 -4.68
C VAL A 34 2.30 2.37 -3.53
N THR A 35 1.35 3.28 -3.34
CA THR A 35 1.28 4.12 -2.15
C THR A 35 0.00 3.79 -1.41
N VAL A 36 0.13 3.43 -0.14
CA VAL A 36 -0.99 3.06 0.71
C VAL A 36 -1.20 4.15 1.77
N PRO A 37 -2.36 4.82 1.75
CA PRO A 37 -2.72 5.74 2.83
C PRO A 37 -3.16 4.93 4.06
N CYS A 38 -2.68 5.35 5.23
CA CYS A 38 -3.20 4.90 6.52
C CYS A 38 -3.52 6.12 7.37
N PHE A 39 -4.81 6.34 7.58
CA PHE A 39 -5.33 7.45 8.37
C PHE A 39 -5.23 7.13 9.85
N TYR A 40 -5.12 8.15 10.68
CA TYR A 40 -5.01 8.01 12.11
C TYR A 40 -5.74 9.16 12.82
N ASP A 41 -6.17 8.93 14.05
CA ASP A 41 -6.80 9.98 14.86
C ASP A 41 -5.81 11.01 15.42
N LEU A 42 -6.34 12.17 15.82
CA LEU A 42 -5.57 13.30 16.31
C LEU A 42 -4.62 12.94 17.48
N GLU A 43 -5.00 11.97 18.30
CA GLU A 43 -4.16 11.50 19.42
C GLU A 43 -2.81 10.92 18.94
N TYR A 44 -2.78 10.33 17.75
CA TYR A 44 -1.56 9.74 17.18
C TYR A 44 -0.68 10.76 16.47
N LYS A 45 -1.11 12.00 16.31
CA LYS A 45 -0.42 13.04 15.53
C LYS A 45 1.08 13.20 15.82
N HIS A 46 1.48 13.05 17.08
CA HIS A 46 2.87 13.22 17.52
C HIS A 46 3.60 11.90 17.80
N HIS A 47 2.95 10.76 17.57
CA HIS A 47 3.53 9.44 17.77
C HIS A 47 4.31 9.01 16.53
N VAL A 48 5.35 8.20 16.73
CA VAL A 48 6.06 7.58 15.60
C VAL A 48 5.14 6.58 14.93
N LYS A 49 5.12 6.59 13.60
CA LYS A 49 4.33 5.67 12.79
C LYS A 49 5.25 4.65 12.16
N TYR A 50 4.75 3.43 12.00
CA TYR A 50 5.53 2.35 11.43
C TYR A 50 4.72 1.52 10.43
N TRP A 51 5.45 0.88 9.53
CA TRP A 51 4.95 -0.10 8.58
C TRP A 51 5.56 -1.46 8.87
N CYS A 52 4.73 -2.47 9.07
CA CYS A 52 5.15 -3.77 9.57
C CYS A 52 4.64 -4.89 8.67
N LYS A 53 5.47 -5.90 8.40
CA LYS A 53 5.13 -7.06 7.56
C LYS A 53 5.00 -8.33 8.38
N GLY A 54 3.89 -9.04 8.25
CA GLY A 54 3.67 -10.36 8.84
C GLY A 54 2.21 -10.62 9.22
N PHE A 55 1.86 -11.91 9.36
CA PHE A 55 0.49 -12.36 9.65
C PHE A 55 -0.11 -11.77 10.94
N THR A 56 0.70 -11.68 12.00
CA THR A 56 0.28 -11.18 13.31
C THR A 56 0.98 -9.87 13.66
N ARG A 57 0.21 -8.88 14.10
CA ARG A 57 0.70 -7.55 14.54
C ARG A 57 1.81 -7.63 15.59
N SER A 58 1.69 -8.53 16.58
CA SER A 58 2.63 -8.63 17.70
C SER A 58 4.01 -9.22 17.34
N SER A 59 4.13 -9.85 16.17
CA SER A 59 5.37 -10.52 15.73
C SER A 59 5.76 -10.16 14.31
N CYS A 60 5.19 -9.09 13.76
CA CYS A 60 5.53 -8.61 12.43
C CYS A 60 6.93 -7.98 12.44
N THR A 61 7.56 -7.92 11.27
CA THR A 61 8.85 -7.26 11.08
C THR A 61 8.63 -5.81 10.67
N VAL A 62 9.16 -4.85 11.44
CA VAL A 62 9.08 -3.42 11.09
C VAL A 62 9.96 -3.17 9.86
N MET A 63 9.32 -2.73 8.77
CA MET A 63 9.94 -2.51 7.47
C MET A 63 10.36 -1.05 7.27
N ALA A 64 9.60 -0.11 7.83
CA ALA A 64 9.86 1.33 7.74
C ALA A 64 9.20 2.09 8.89
N ARG A 65 9.75 3.26 9.25
CA ARG A 65 9.25 4.15 10.32
C ARG A 65 9.32 5.61 9.91
N SER A 66 8.41 6.43 10.43
CA SER A 66 8.36 7.87 10.13
C SER A 66 9.49 8.69 10.77
N ASP A 67 10.14 8.18 11.82
CA ASP A 67 11.26 8.82 12.53
C ASP A 67 12.65 8.39 12.02
N SER A 68 12.70 7.44 11.10
CA SER A 68 13.95 6.89 10.56
C SER A 68 14.40 7.63 9.30
N THR A 69 15.72 7.77 9.10
CA THR A 69 16.26 8.20 7.81
C THR A 69 15.92 7.16 6.76
N GLN A 70 14.95 7.49 5.93
CA GLN A 70 14.47 6.61 4.88
C GLN A 70 15.49 6.63 3.75
N ALA A 71 16.46 5.70 3.81
CA ALA A 71 17.31 5.42 2.67
C ALA A 71 16.44 5.07 1.44
N GLU A 72 17.04 5.01 0.24
CA GLU A 72 16.42 4.54 -1.01
C GLU A 72 16.02 3.04 -0.96
N GLY A 73 15.38 2.63 0.13
CA GLY A 73 14.89 1.30 0.38
C GLY A 73 13.60 1.04 -0.36
N LYS A 74 13.25 -0.24 -0.37
CA LYS A 74 12.05 -0.77 -1.01
C LYS A 74 10.75 -0.20 -0.43
N MET A 75 10.78 0.30 0.81
CA MET A 75 9.61 0.81 1.52
C MET A 75 9.93 2.12 2.25
N SER A 76 8.97 3.04 2.29
CA SER A 76 9.06 4.32 2.99
C SER A 76 7.72 4.71 3.64
N VAL A 77 7.75 5.37 4.79
CA VAL A 77 6.62 5.94 5.53
C VAL A 77 6.79 7.45 5.60
N THR A 78 5.94 8.22 4.91
CA THR A 78 5.89 9.67 5.03
C THR A 78 4.69 10.07 5.89
N ASP A 79 4.91 10.81 6.97
CA ASP A 79 3.82 11.31 7.83
C ASP A 79 3.33 12.68 7.34
N ASP A 80 2.02 12.85 7.22
CA ASP A 80 1.33 14.12 6.97
C ASP A 80 0.41 14.46 8.17
N PRO A 81 0.94 15.19 9.18
CA PRO A 81 0.19 15.55 10.38
C PRO A 81 -0.91 16.60 10.16
N ALA A 82 -0.97 17.23 8.99
CA ALA A 82 -2.03 18.19 8.66
C ALA A 82 -3.31 17.46 8.24
N HIS A 83 -3.16 16.34 7.54
CA HIS A 83 -4.26 15.50 7.07
C HIS A 83 -4.45 14.21 7.87
N LEU A 84 -3.67 14.03 8.95
CA LEU A 84 -3.71 12.88 9.86
C LEU A 84 -3.58 11.54 9.11
N VAL A 85 -2.60 11.47 8.21
CA VAL A 85 -2.38 10.30 7.35
C VAL A 85 -0.90 10.02 7.20
N ILE A 86 -0.53 8.74 7.21
CA ILE A 86 0.76 8.31 6.68
C ILE A 86 0.61 7.77 5.27
N LEU A 87 1.58 8.08 4.42
CA LEU A 87 1.72 7.55 3.08
C LEU A 87 2.83 6.52 3.07
N VAL A 88 2.45 5.25 2.95
CA VAL A 88 3.40 4.15 2.84
C VAL A 88 3.66 3.85 1.37
N THR A 89 4.87 4.10 0.88
CA THR A 89 5.24 3.74 -0.49
C THR A 89 6.02 2.44 -0.49
N MET A 90 5.56 1.46 -1.27
CA MET A 90 6.25 0.20 -1.54
C MET A 90 6.67 0.19 -3.01
N ARG A 91 7.97 0.07 -3.27
CA ARG A 91 8.58 0.17 -4.61
C ARG A 91 9.00 -1.20 -5.12
N ASP A 92 9.02 -1.35 -6.45
CA ASP A 92 9.48 -2.56 -7.14
C ASP A 92 8.93 -3.85 -6.49
N LEU A 93 7.59 -3.93 -6.45
CA LEU A 93 6.91 -5.06 -5.83
C LEU A 93 7.28 -6.36 -6.52
N GLN A 94 7.43 -7.41 -5.75
CA GLN A 94 7.77 -8.76 -6.19
C GLN A 94 6.72 -9.70 -5.63
N VAL A 95 6.47 -10.84 -6.29
CA VAL A 95 5.48 -11.83 -5.83
C VAL A 95 5.72 -12.24 -4.36
N LYS A 96 6.99 -12.31 -3.94
CA LYS A 96 7.42 -12.58 -2.55
C LYS A 96 7.06 -11.50 -1.52
N ASP A 97 6.59 -10.34 -1.97
CA ASP A 97 6.09 -9.28 -1.08
C ASP A 97 4.62 -9.48 -0.73
N THR A 98 3.94 -10.46 -1.32
CA THR A 98 2.58 -10.86 -0.90
C THR A 98 2.58 -11.27 0.57
N ASP A 99 1.85 -10.53 1.40
CA ASP A 99 1.72 -10.79 2.84
C ASP A 99 0.65 -9.90 3.47
N TRP A 100 0.44 -10.09 4.76
CA TRP A 100 -0.21 -9.13 5.64
C TRP A 100 0.77 -8.03 6.05
N TYR A 101 0.24 -6.81 6.07
CA TYR A 101 0.93 -5.61 6.48
C TYR A 101 0.08 -4.85 7.50
N TRP A 102 0.77 -4.09 8.35
CA TRP A 102 0.17 -3.30 9.42
C TRP A 102 0.78 -1.91 9.39
N CYS A 103 -0.06 -0.87 9.40
CA CYS A 103 0.35 0.45 9.86
C CYS A 103 0.02 0.58 11.34
N GLY A 104 0.92 1.16 12.13
CA GLY A 104 0.72 1.37 13.56
C GLY A 104 1.33 2.68 14.04
N ALA A 105 0.90 3.14 15.21
CA ALA A 105 1.49 4.25 15.94
C ALA A 105 2.08 3.75 17.26
N GLU A 106 3.36 4.06 17.53
CA GLU A 106 4.05 3.61 18.73
C GLU A 106 3.58 4.36 19.97
N ILE A 107 2.91 3.68 20.91
CA ILE A 107 2.45 4.23 22.19
C ILE A 107 3.25 3.57 23.32
N SER A 108 4.09 4.36 24.00
CA SER A 108 4.89 4.03 25.20
C SER A 108 4.49 2.74 25.96
N GLY A 109 4.93 1.57 25.48
CA GLY A 109 4.82 0.29 26.19
C GLY A 109 3.45 -0.41 26.20
N ALA A 110 2.43 0.04 25.46
CA ALA A 110 1.13 -0.65 25.37
C ALA A 110 0.57 -0.66 23.94
N VAL A 111 0.06 -1.83 23.56
CA VAL A 111 -0.70 -2.21 22.35
C VAL A 111 -0.95 -1.06 21.37
N ASP A 112 -0.14 -0.99 20.32
CA ASP A 112 -0.34 -0.04 19.22
C ASP A 112 -1.70 -0.30 18.57
N ASP A 113 -2.50 0.75 18.47
CA ASP A 113 -3.59 0.78 17.53
C ASP A 113 -3.03 0.72 16.10
N SER A 114 -3.72 -0.03 15.25
CA SER A 114 -3.17 -0.42 13.95
C SER A 114 -4.25 -0.87 12.98
N ALA A 115 -4.07 -0.55 11.71
CA ALA A 115 -4.87 -1.10 10.62
C ALA A 115 -4.08 -2.12 9.81
N CYS A 116 -4.77 -3.10 9.22
CA CYS A 116 -4.15 -4.15 8.43
C CYS A 116 -4.54 -4.14 6.95
N LEU A 117 -3.61 -4.58 6.12
CA LEU A 117 -3.75 -4.79 4.68
C LEU A 117 -3.21 -6.15 4.29
N TYR A 118 -3.98 -6.93 3.55
CA TYR A 118 -3.42 -8.02 2.77
C TYR A 118 -3.02 -7.52 1.39
N LEU A 119 -1.71 -7.53 1.10
CA LEU A 119 -1.18 -7.22 -0.22
C LEU A 119 -1.04 -8.51 -1.02
N ASN A 120 -1.66 -8.56 -2.18
CA ASN A 120 -1.52 -9.64 -3.15
C ASN A 120 -0.75 -9.14 -4.38
N VAL A 121 0.53 -9.53 -4.49
CA VAL A 121 1.35 -9.23 -5.66
C VAL A 121 1.27 -10.39 -6.63
N VAL A 122 0.66 -10.16 -7.78
CA VAL A 122 0.62 -11.15 -8.86
C VAL A 122 1.77 -10.88 -9.83
N SER A 123 2.30 -11.94 -10.45
CA SER A 123 3.21 -11.76 -11.57
C SER A 123 2.53 -10.86 -12.60
N GLY A 124 3.16 -9.73 -12.90
CA GLY A 124 2.76 -8.92 -14.05
C GLY A 124 2.80 -9.83 -15.26
N LYS A 125 1.77 -9.77 -16.11
CA LYS A 125 1.75 -10.52 -17.36
C LYS A 125 2.94 -10.02 -18.18
N MET A 126 4.03 -10.78 -18.13
CA MET A 126 5.32 -10.39 -18.65
C MET A 126 5.17 -10.02 -20.13
N MET A 127 5.86 -8.96 -20.57
CA MET A 127 5.97 -8.43 -21.94
C MET A 127 6.30 -9.48 -23.03
N ILE A 128 6.49 -10.75 -22.67
CA ILE A 128 6.64 -11.90 -23.57
C ILE A 128 5.41 -12.09 -24.43
N HIS A 129 4.18 -11.91 -23.90
CA HIS A 129 2.99 -11.97 -24.77
C HIS A 129 2.97 -10.88 -25.84
N PHE A 130 3.56 -9.70 -25.57
CA PHE A 130 3.63 -8.62 -26.54
C PHE A 130 4.75 -8.87 -27.56
N TYR A 131 5.90 -9.38 -27.13
CA TYR A 131 6.97 -9.80 -28.03
C TYR A 131 6.51 -10.98 -28.92
N ASP A 132 5.87 -12.00 -28.35
CA ASP A 132 5.31 -13.15 -29.07
C ASP A 132 4.17 -12.72 -30.03
N PHE A 133 3.38 -11.71 -29.67
CA PHE A 133 2.37 -11.13 -30.55
C PHE A 133 3.00 -10.34 -31.70
N MET A 134 4.04 -9.55 -31.42
CA MET A 134 4.78 -8.79 -32.42
C MET A 134 5.56 -9.70 -33.39
N THR A 135 6.17 -10.78 -32.89
CA THR A 135 6.81 -11.79 -33.75
C THR A 135 5.78 -12.50 -34.62
N ASN A 136 4.63 -12.89 -34.06
CA ASN A 136 3.52 -13.46 -34.84
C ASN A 136 3.00 -12.50 -35.92
N ILE A 137 2.87 -11.20 -35.64
CA ILE A 137 2.50 -10.19 -36.65
C ILE A 137 3.58 -10.07 -37.72
N SER A 138 4.86 -10.06 -37.35
CA SER A 138 5.96 -9.94 -38.31
C SER A 138 6.05 -11.14 -39.26
N ASP A 139 5.68 -12.33 -38.80
CA ASP A 139 5.57 -13.52 -39.63
C ASP A 139 4.35 -13.46 -40.57
N PHE A 140 3.26 -12.82 -40.15
CA PHE A 140 2.08 -12.57 -40.98
C PHE A 140 2.30 -11.52 -42.07
N LEU A 141 3.20 -10.56 -41.82
CA LEU A 141 3.57 -9.50 -42.77
C LEU A 141 4.71 -9.90 -43.71
N LYS A 142 5.23 -11.13 -43.63
CA LYS A 142 6.18 -11.64 -44.62
C LYS A 142 5.48 -11.67 -45.99
N PRO A 143 6.01 -10.95 -47.00
CA PRO A 143 5.45 -11.03 -48.34
C PRO A 143 5.56 -12.48 -48.81
N GLN A 144 4.46 -13.04 -49.29
CA GLN A 144 4.44 -14.32 -49.98
C GLN A 144 5.32 -14.17 -51.24
N SER A 145 6.58 -14.61 -51.17
CA SER A 145 7.40 -14.79 -52.36
C SER A 145 6.87 -16.00 -53.12
N THR A 146 6.26 -15.72 -54.27
CA THR A 146 5.79 -16.60 -55.36
C THR A 146 6.19 -18.06 -55.34
#